data_AF-A0A2G9T4P2-F1
#
_entry.id   AF-A0A2G9T4P2-F1
#
_cell.length_a   1.000
_cell.length_b   1.000
_cell.length_c   1.000
_cell.angle_alpha   90.00
_cell.angle_beta   90.00
_cell.angle_gamma   90.00
#
_symmetry.space_group_name_H-M   'P 1'
#
loop_
_entity.id
_entity.type
_entity.pdbx_description
1 polymer ?
#
loop_
_entity_poly.entity_id
_entity_poly.type
_entity_poly.pdbx_seq_one_letter_code
_entity_poly.pdbx_strand_id
1 'polypeptide(L)' 'DEWARNREKFFLNNPTNAATLSEIESAAFILVLDDAEYFNDPKNPDTMSHFLKNMLAGNGANRWADKSLNYVVGRNSR' A
#
# COMPACT_ATOMS: atom_id res chain seq x y z
N ASP A 1 -7.85 14.91 9.74
CA ASP A 1 -9.22 14.89 10.29
C ASP A 1 -10.17 13.94 9.58
N GLU A 2 -10.23 13.96 8.24
CA GLU A 2 -11.18 13.11 7.49
C GLU A 2 -10.99 11.60 7.73
N TRP A 3 -9.74 11.13 7.72
CA TRP A 3 -9.45 9.72 7.98
C TRP A 3 -9.90 9.26 9.37
N ALA A 4 -9.65 10.05 10.42
CA ALA A 4 -10.06 9.72 11.78
C ALA A 4 -11.60 9.54 11.90
N ARG A 5 -12.38 10.45 11.30
CA ARG A 5 -13.85 10.35 11.26
C ARG A 5 -14.33 9.11 10.50
N ASN A 6 -13.69 8.80 9.36
CA ASN A 6 -14.03 7.63 8.57
C ASN A 6 -13.63 6.32 9.28
N ARG A 7 -12.48 6.29 9.95
CA ARG A 7 -12.03 5.16 10.78
C ARG A 7 -13.04 4.85 11.88
N GLU A 8 -13.51 5.87 12.60
CA GLU A 8 -14.54 5.71 13.63
C GLU A 8 -15.86 5.20 13.06
N LYS A 9 -16.38 5.87 12.01
CA LYS A 9 -17.69 5.56 11.42
C LYS A 9 -17.75 4.18 10.77
N PHE A 10 -16.75 3.81 9.96
CA PHE A 10 -16.81 2.63 9.10
C PHE A 10 -16.08 1.42 9.67
N PHE A 11 -15.14 1.61 10.61
CA PHE A 11 -14.39 0.51 11.21
C PHE A 11 -14.74 0.33 12.68
N LEU A 12 -14.50 1.32 13.54
CA LEU A 12 -14.61 1.12 15.00
C LEU A 12 -16.03 0.86 15.47
N ASN A 13 -17.03 1.50 14.86
CA ASN A 13 -18.45 1.30 15.21
C ASN A 13 -19.04 0.00 14.64
N ASN A 14 -18.30 -0.75 13.80
CA ASN A 14 -18.70 -2.05 13.29
C ASN A 14 -17.78 -3.13 13.90
N PRO A 15 -18.29 -4.02 14.77
CA PRO A 15 -17.44 -5.00 15.46
C PRO A 15 -16.60 -5.89 14.54
N THR A 16 -17.15 -6.29 13.39
CA THR A 16 -16.42 -7.11 12.40
C THR A 16 -15.28 -6.32 11.78
N ASN A 17 -15.55 -5.09 11.33
CA ASN A 17 -14.52 -4.25 10.72
C ASN A 17 -13.46 -3.82 11.73
N ALA A 18 -13.83 -3.61 13.00
CA ALA A 18 -12.88 -3.31 14.08
C ALA A 18 -11.91 -4.47 14.30
N ALA A 19 -12.41 -5.71 14.33
CA ALA A 19 -11.56 -6.90 14.42
C ALA A 19 -10.64 -7.03 13.20
N THR A 20 -11.18 -6.89 11.98
CA THR A 20 -10.37 -6.92 10.74
C THR A 20 -9.29 -5.82 10.73
N LEU A 21 -9.63 -4.61 11.16
CA LEU A 21 -8.68 -3.50 11.25
C LEU A 21 -7.55 -3.79 12.25
N SER A 22 -7.86 -4.41 13.40
CA SER A 22 -6.86 -4.83 14.38
C SER A 22 -5.87 -5.85 13.81
N GLU A 23 -6.32 -6.79 12.98
CA GLU A 23 -5.44 -7.75 12.29
C GLU A 23 -4.49 -7.02 11.31
N ILE A 24 -5.02 -6.09 10.52
CA ILE A 24 -4.23 -5.27 9.58
C ILE A 24 -3.20 -4.42 10.34
N GLU A 25 -3.62 -3.75 11.41
CA GLU A 25 -2.78 -2.84 12.21
C GLU A 25 -1.73 -3.60 13.03
N SER A 26 -1.99 -4.83 13.46
CA SER A 26 -1.04 -5.66 14.24
C SER A 26 -0.07 -6.50 13.39
N ALA A 27 -0.34 -6.69 12.09
CA ALA A 27 0.59 -7.39 11.18
C ALA A 27 2.01 -6.81 11.23
N ALA A 28 3.05 -7.61 10.99
CA ALA A 28 4.43 -7.08 11.02
C ALA A 28 4.69 -6.04 9.92
N PHE A 29 4.16 -6.29 8.71
CA PHE A 29 4.22 -5.42 7.54
C PHE A 29 3.09 -5.78 6.57
N ILE A 30 2.86 -4.95 5.56
CA ILE A 30 1.93 -5.25 4.45
C ILE A 30 2.74 -5.69 3.23
N LEU A 31 2.47 -6.89 2.72
CA LEU A 31 2.97 -7.34 1.41
C LEU A 31 1.97 -6.94 0.33
N VAL A 32 2.42 -6.19 -0.65
CA VAL A 32 1.61 -5.80 -1.81
C VAL A 32 2.09 -6.56 -3.05
N LEU A 33 1.17 -7.27 -3.68
CA LEU A 33 1.37 -7.87 -4.98
C LEU A 33 0.85 -6.89 -6.03
N ASP A 34 1.76 -6.23 -6.73
CA ASP A 34 1.45 -5.18 -7.69
C ASP A 34 1.40 -5.76 -9.12
N ASP A 35 0.40 -5.35 -9.87
CA ASP A 35 0.20 -5.78 -11.25
C ASP A 35 1.16 -5.09 -12.23
N ALA A 36 1.81 -4.01 -11.79
CA ALA A 36 2.81 -3.31 -12.58
C ALA A 36 4.11 -4.11 -12.73
N GLU A 37 4.78 -3.91 -13.86
CA GLU A 37 6.16 -4.35 -14.08
C GLU A 37 7.10 -3.18 -13.86
N TYR A 38 8.20 -3.41 -13.15
CA TYR A 38 9.19 -2.39 -12.86
C TYR A 38 10.51 -2.67 -13.57
N PHE A 39 11.13 -1.64 -14.12
CA PHE A 39 12.39 -1.78 -14.83
C PHE A 39 13.40 -0.77 -14.31
N ASN A 40 14.67 -1.13 -14.43
CA ASN A 40 15.79 -0.22 -14.23
C ASN A 40 16.62 -0.26 -15.52
N ASP A 41 16.18 0.49 -16.52
CA ASP A 41 16.89 0.62 -17.78
C ASP A 41 17.73 1.91 -17.78
N PRO A 42 19.07 1.82 -17.76
CA PRO A 42 19.94 3.01 -17.80
C PRO A 42 19.77 3.86 -19.07
N LYS A 43 19.25 3.27 -20.16
CA LYS A 43 18.97 3.99 -21.42
C LYS A 43 17.62 4.70 -21.40
N ASN A 44 16.75 4.36 -20.45
CA ASN A 44 15.43 4.95 -20.29
C ASN A 44 15.17 5.35 -18.82
N PRO A 45 15.57 6.57 -18.41
CA PRO A 45 15.40 7.08 -17.05
C PRO A 45 13.94 7.14 -16.56
N ASP A 46 12.96 7.14 -17.47
CA ASP A 46 11.54 7.15 -17.09
C ASP A 46 11.13 5.85 -16.40
N THR A 47 11.83 4.74 -16.65
CA THR A 47 11.59 3.45 -15.96
C THR A 47 11.80 3.56 -14.45
N MET A 48 12.88 4.23 -14.03
CA MET A 48 13.16 4.50 -12.62
C MET A 48 12.18 5.51 -12.04
N SER A 49 11.85 6.56 -12.79
CA SER A 49 10.86 7.55 -12.36
C SER A 49 9.48 6.92 -12.11
N HIS A 50 9.06 6.00 -12.98
CA HIS A 50 7.83 5.23 -12.82
C HIS A 50 7.89 4.34 -11.57
N PHE A 51 8.99 3.59 -11.38
CA PHE A 51 9.20 2.76 -10.19
C PHE A 51 9.09 3.60 -8.91
N LEU A 52 9.85 4.70 -8.80
CA LEU A 52 9.86 5.53 -7.60
C LEU A 52 8.48 6.16 -7.30
N LYS A 53 7.77 6.62 -8.32
CA LYS A 53 6.40 7.15 -8.16
C LYS A 53 5.45 6.08 -7.63
N ASN A 54 5.52 4.86 -8.16
CA ASN A 54 4.63 3.79 -7.74
C ASN A 54 4.98 3.25 -6.34
N MET A 55 6.27 3.22 -5.97
CA MET A 55 6.71 2.88 -4.62
C MET A 55 6.30 3.93 -3.59
N LEU A 56 6.20 5.21 -3.99
CA LEU A 56 5.78 6.30 -3.12
C LEU A 56 4.28 6.27 -2.80
N ALA A 57 3.42 6.07 -3.82
CA ALA A 57 1.98 6.32 -3.67
C ALA A 57 1.07 5.18 -4.13
N GLY A 58 1.56 4.22 -4.92
CA GLY A 58 0.69 3.20 -5.51
C GLY A 58 -0.38 3.79 -6.43
N ASN A 59 -1.50 3.08 -6.54
CA ASN A 59 -2.72 3.55 -7.19
C ASN A 59 -3.77 4.09 -6.19
N GLY A 60 -3.41 4.21 -4.91
CA GLY A 60 -4.31 4.61 -3.83
C GLY A 60 -5.25 3.52 -3.29
N ALA A 61 -5.31 2.34 -3.92
CA ALA A 61 -6.15 1.22 -3.50
C ALA A 61 -5.36 0.04 -2.93
N ASN A 62 -4.07 -0.06 -3.25
CA ASN A 62 -3.21 -1.20 -2.90
C ASN A 62 -2.08 -0.84 -1.92
N ARG A 63 -2.26 0.19 -1.09
CA ARG A 63 -1.27 0.62 -0.09
C ARG A 63 -1.98 0.88 1.24
N TRP A 64 -1.38 0.45 2.35
CA TRP A 64 -1.81 0.85 3.68
C TRP A 64 -0.87 1.91 4.22
N ALA A 65 -1.16 3.18 3.94
CA ALA A 65 -0.25 4.30 4.19
C ALA A 65 0.13 4.47 5.68
N ASP A 66 -0.75 4.06 6.61
CA ASP A 66 -0.49 4.13 8.05
C ASP A 66 0.45 3.03 8.55
N LYS A 67 0.82 2.05 7.71
CA LYS A 67 1.73 0.97 8.11
C LYS A 67 3.17 1.46 8.07
N SER A 68 3.97 1.02 9.04
CA SER A 68 5.42 1.25 9.08
C SER A 68 6.14 0.78 7.81
N LEU A 69 5.71 -0.33 7.20
CA LEU A 69 6.28 -0.88 5.97
C LEU A 69 5.21 -1.48 5.06
N ASN A 70 5.20 -1.01 3.82
CA ASN A 70 4.55 -1.67 2.69
C ASN A 70 5.66 -2.25 1.80
N TYR A 71 5.80 -3.57 1.76
CA TYR A 71 6.74 -4.27 0.89
C TYR A 71 6.04 -4.62 -0.41
N VAL A 72 6.49 -4.04 -1.53
CA VAL A 72 5.81 -4.16 -2.82
C VAL A 72 6.59 -5.12 -3.72
N VAL A 73 5.89 -6.05 -4.37
CA VAL A 73 6.45 -6.96 -5.38
C VAL A 73 5.62 -6.83 -6.65
N GLY A 74 6.24 -6.32 -7.71
CA GLY A 74 5.66 -6.23 -9.04
C GLY A 74 5.55 -7.59 -9.74
N ARG A 75 4.80 -7.62 -10.84
CA ARG A 75 4.55 -8.84 -11.64
C ARG A 75 5.83 -9.50 -12.14
N ASN A 76 6.88 -8.71 -12.38
CA ASN A 76 8.20 -9.19 -12.78
C ASN A 76 9.16 -9.42 -11.59
N SER A 77 8.60 -9.64 -10.40
CA SER A 77 9.31 -9.97 -9.15
C SER A 77 10.29 -8.88 -8.68
N ARG A 78 9.99 -7.63 -9.01
CA ARG A 78 10.77 -6.45 -8.61
C ARG A 78 10.08 -5.59 -7.57
#